data_AF-A0A7J2HYM9-F1
#
_entry.id   AF-A0A7J2HYM9-F1
#
_cell.length_a   1.000
_cell.length_b   1.000
_cell.length_c   1.000
_cell.angle_alpha   90.00
_cell.angle_beta   90.00
_cell.angle_gamma   90.00
#
_symmetry.space_group_name_H-M   'P 1'
#
loop_
_entity.id
_entity.type
_entity.pdbx_description
1 polymer ?
#
loop_
_entity_poly.entity_id
_entity_poly.type
_entity_poly.pdbx_seq_one_letter_code
_entity_poly.pdbx_strand_id
1 'polypeptide(L)'
;MISTDISVWIAAFFTIAATSYVFKDNIIFKFAEYTFIGVAAGHALVMGFENIKKYGWSHLVAGEYIYVIPFIVGILMDYRYHPKYYWLYRYGIAFLVGQGIGLSMRGMVHTDFIKQIAATAGPLTAETALGTFNAIIIFILTITCLTHFIFTIRQVHIGTVSWLPKIGRYGMLLAFGAAFGNTVMTRFSQYQGRMLFLLRDWLGIAAP
;
A
#
# COMPACT_ATOMS: atom_id res chain seq x y z
N MET A 1 16.96 19.08 -26.31
CA MET A 1 18.23 18.31 -26.33
C MET A 1 17.85 16.90 -25.92
N ILE A 2 17.89 15.95 -26.85
CA ILE A 2 17.41 14.58 -26.60
C ILE A 2 18.44 13.85 -25.74
N SER A 3 18.00 13.01 -24.79
CA SER A 3 18.91 12.24 -23.94
C SER A 3 19.81 11.30 -24.73
N THR A 4 21.07 11.22 -24.31
CA THR A 4 22.09 10.31 -24.85
C THR A 4 22.11 8.96 -24.15
N ASP A 5 21.42 8.82 -23.02
CA ASP A 5 21.51 7.65 -22.16
C ASP A 5 20.59 6.52 -22.63
N ILE A 6 21.16 5.36 -22.93
CA ILE A 6 20.42 4.20 -23.44
C ILE A 6 19.35 3.70 -22.46
N SER A 7 19.59 3.86 -21.14
CA SER A 7 18.63 3.52 -20.09
C SER A 7 17.36 4.38 -20.16
N VAL A 8 17.50 5.67 -20.47
CA VAL A 8 16.39 6.62 -20.63
C VAL A 8 15.55 6.24 -21.85
N TRP A 9 16.20 5.84 -22.95
CA TRP A 9 15.50 5.36 -24.15
C TRP A 9 14.71 4.07 -23.89
N ILE A 10 15.29 3.11 -23.19
CA ILE A 10 14.60 1.87 -22.80
C ILE A 10 13.41 2.18 -21.90
N ALA A 11 13.59 3.04 -20.89
CA ALA A 11 12.52 3.44 -19.99
C ALA A 11 11.41 4.23 -20.71
N ALA A 12 11.76 5.08 -21.68
CA ALA A 12 10.80 5.82 -22.50
C ALA A 12 9.98 4.86 -23.37
N PHE A 13 10.63 3.90 -24.03
CA PHE A 13 9.96 2.87 -24.81
C PHE A 13 8.95 2.09 -23.97
N PHE A 14 9.34 1.57 -22.79
CA PHE A 14 8.43 0.83 -21.93
C PHE A 14 7.31 1.70 -21.35
N THR A 15 7.56 2.98 -21.08
CA THR A 15 6.53 3.93 -20.63
C THR A 15 5.47 4.15 -21.70
N ILE A 16 5.88 4.33 -22.97
CA ILE A 16 4.97 4.47 -24.11
C ILE A 16 4.22 3.16 -24.35
N ALA A 17 4.94 2.03 -24.35
CA ALA A 17 4.35 0.71 -24.54
C ALA A 17 3.29 0.38 -23.47
N ALA A 18 3.55 0.72 -22.21
CA ALA A 18 2.58 0.58 -21.12
C ALA A 18 1.37 1.51 -21.31
N THR A 19 1.60 2.76 -21.72
CA THR A 19 0.54 3.75 -21.97
C THR A 19 -0.37 3.35 -23.15
N SER A 20 0.15 2.56 -24.09
CA SER A 20 -0.61 2.08 -25.25
C SER A 20 -1.84 1.26 -24.87
N TYR A 21 -1.94 0.73 -23.63
CA TYR A 21 -3.14 0.07 -23.11
C TYR A 21 -4.43 0.88 -23.30
N VAL A 22 -4.34 2.21 -23.27
CA VAL A 22 -5.48 3.12 -23.48
C VAL A 22 -6.17 2.88 -24.84
N PHE A 23 -5.42 2.42 -25.85
CA PHE A 23 -5.91 2.17 -27.21
C PHE A 23 -6.36 0.73 -27.46
N LYS A 24 -6.81 0.00 -26.42
CA LYS A 24 -7.16 -1.43 -26.41
C LYS A 24 -5.93 -2.34 -26.31
N ASP A 25 -6.21 -3.61 -26.02
CA ASP A 25 -5.26 -4.70 -25.84
C ASP A 25 -4.41 -4.92 -27.12
N ASN A 26 -3.20 -4.37 -27.13
CA ASN A 26 -2.31 -4.31 -28.29
C ASN A 26 -1.02 -5.12 -28.05
N ILE A 27 -0.36 -5.53 -29.14
CA ILE A 27 0.82 -6.40 -29.08
C ILE A 27 1.98 -5.73 -28.32
N ILE A 28 2.13 -4.41 -28.45
CA ILE A 28 3.22 -3.64 -27.83
C ILE A 28 3.06 -3.62 -26.30
N PHE A 29 1.83 -3.44 -25.81
CA PHE A 29 1.47 -3.49 -24.40
C PHE A 29 1.71 -4.90 -23.85
N LYS A 30 1.25 -5.95 -24.54
CA LYS A 30 1.48 -7.34 -24.12
C LYS A 30 2.97 -7.68 -24.04
N PHE A 31 3.77 -7.20 -24.99
CA PHE A 31 5.21 -7.35 -24.94
C PHE A 31 5.82 -6.69 -23.69
N ALA A 32 5.40 -5.46 -23.37
CA ALA A 32 5.85 -4.78 -22.16
C ALA A 32 5.39 -5.50 -20.89
N GLU A 33 4.15 -5.99 -20.85
CA GLU A 33 3.59 -6.75 -19.73
C GLU A 33 4.36 -8.06 -19.49
N TYR A 34 4.56 -8.88 -20.51
CA TYR A 34 5.30 -10.14 -20.37
C TYR A 34 6.76 -9.90 -19.98
N THR A 35 7.39 -8.88 -20.55
CA THR A 35 8.76 -8.50 -20.17
C THR A 35 8.82 -8.06 -18.71
N PHE A 36 7.88 -7.23 -18.26
CA PHE A 36 7.80 -6.77 -16.88
C PHE A 36 7.59 -7.94 -15.91
N ILE A 37 6.65 -8.84 -16.20
CA ILE A 37 6.40 -10.03 -15.38
C ILE A 37 7.63 -10.94 -15.34
N GLY A 38 8.32 -11.13 -16.48
CA GLY A 38 9.55 -11.93 -16.55
C GLY A 38 10.68 -11.34 -15.72
N VAL A 39 10.93 -10.03 -15.83
CA VAL A 39 11.94 -9.32 -15.03
C VAL A 39 11.57 -9.35 -13.55
N ALA A 40 10.31 -9.13 -13.20
CA ALA A 40 9.83 -9.18 -11.82
C ALA A 40 10.02 -10.58 -11.21
N ALA A 41 9.72 -11.65 -11.96
CA ALA A 41 9.94 -13.03 -11.53
C ALA A 41 11.44 -13.33 -11.36
N GLY A 42 12.27 -12.92 -12.31
CA GLY A 42 13.73 -13.07 -12.22
C GLY A 42 14.32 -12.33 -11.01
N HIS A 43 13.92 -11.08 -10.80
CA HIS A 43 14.33 -10.29 -9.64
C HIS A 43 13.86 -10.91 -8.31
N ALA A 44 12.62 -11.40 -8.26
CA ALA A 44 12.09 -12.10 -7.09
C ALA A 44 12.88 -13.37 -6.76
N LEU A 45 13.31 -14.13 -7.77
CA LEU A 45 14.18 -15.30 -7.58
C LEU A 45 15.53 -14.91 -6.98
N VAL A 46 16.20 -13.89 -7.53
CA VAL A 46 17.50 -13.41 -7.01
C VAL A 46 17.35 -12.93 -5.56
N MET A 47 16.35 -12.09 -5.27
CA MET A 47 16.07 -11.66 -3.90
C MET A 47 15.77 -12.84 -2.97
N GLY A 48 15.06 -13.86 -3.45
CA GLY A 48 14.80 -15.09 -2.70
C GLY A 48 16.10 -15.78 -2.29
N PHE A 49 17.02 -15.99 -3.23
CA PHE A 49 18.34 -16.56 -2.95
C PHE A 49 19.17 -15.70 -1.99
N GLU A 50 19.19 -14.39 -2.19
CA GLU A 50 19.91 -13.47 -1.30
C GLU A 50 19.33 -13.49 0.12
N ASN A 51 18.01 -13.54 0.26
CA ASN A 51 17.35 -13.63 1.56
C ASN A 51 17.70 -14.94 2.28
N ILE A 52 17.71 -16.07 1.57
CA ILE A 52 18.13 -17.35 2.14
C ILE A 52 19.58 -17.28 2.62
N LYS A 53 20.48 -16.68 1.84
CA LYS A 53 21.89 -16.54 2.21
C LYS A 53 22.08 -15.62 3.42
N LYS A 54 21.43 -14.44 3.41
CA LYS A 54 21.64 -13.36 4.37
C LYS A 54 20.88 -13.54 5.68
N TYR A 55 19.68 -14.11 5.65
CA TYR A 55 18.84 -14.29 6.83
C TYR A 55 18.80 -15.73 7.31
N GLY A 56 19.08 -16.70 6.44
CA GLY A 56 19.14 -18.12 6.80
C GLY A 56 20.56 -18.59 7.05
N TRP A 57 21.37 -18.67 5.99
CA TRP A 57 22.66 -19.36 6.02
C TRP A 57 23.70 -18.70 6.92
N SER A 58 23.83 -17.37 6.86
CA SER A 58 24.77 -16.63 7.71
C SER A 58 24.48 -16.80 9.20
N HIS A 59 23.21 -16.78 9.61
CA HIS A 59 22.79 -16.95 11.00
C HIS A 59 22.98 -18.39 11.50
N LEU A 60 22.75 -19.38 10.62
CA LEU A 60 23.06 -20.78 10.93
C LEU A 60 24.55 -21.01 11.18
N VAL A 61 25.41 -20.44 10.33
CA VAL A 61 26.87 -20.54 10.49
C VAL A 61 27.36 -19.77 11.72
N ALA A 62 26.65 -18.70 12.12
CA ALA A 62 26.92 -17.97 13.36
C ALA A 62 26.51 -18.73 14.64
N GLY A 63 25.95 -19.95 14.53
CA GLY A 63 25.58 -20.80 15.66
C GLY A 63 24.14 -20.64 16.15
N GLU A 64 23.31 -19.86 15.45
CA GLU A 64 21.90 -19.65 15.79
C GLU A 64 21.04 -20.77 15.18
N TYR A 65 20.91 -21.90 15.89
CA TYR A 65 20.18 -23.09 15.41
C TYR A 65 18.67 -22.86 15.16
N ILE A 66 18.10 -21.77 15.70
CA ILE A 66 16.67 -21.44 15.49
C ILE A 66 16.32 -21.19 14.02
N TYR A 67 17.30 -20.79 13.20
CA TYR A 67 17.10 -20.51 11.77
C TYR A 67 16.90 -21.76 10.92
N VAL A 68 17.06 -22.97 11.49
CA VAL A 68 16.69 -24.22 10.82
C VAL A 68 15.19 -24.27 10.54
N ILE A 69 14.36 -23.66 11.39
CA ILE A 69 12.90 -23.65 11.26
C ILE A 69 12.46 -23.00 9.93
N PRO A 70 12.91 -21.77 9.56
CA PRO A 70 12.67 -21.19 8.24
C PRO A 70 13.03 -22.08 7.05
N PHE A 71 14.14 -22.82 7.10
CA PHE A 71 14.53 -23.73 6.02
C PHE A 71 13.57 -24.91 5.90
N ILE A 72 13.16 -25.50 7.03
CA ILE A 72 12.16 -26.58 7.02
C ILE A 72 10.84 -26.05 6.44
N VAL A 73 10.38 -24.87 6.89
CA VAL A 73 9.17 -24.23 6.35
C VAL A 73 9.29 -23.96 4.85
N GLY A 74 10.46 -23.52 4.38
CA GLY A 74 10.74 -23.33 2.96
C GLY A 74 10.62 -24.63 2.15
N ILE A 75 11.25 -25.71 2.62
CA ILE A 75 11.15 -27.04 1.98
C ILE A 75 9.70 -27.54 1.99
N LEU A 76 8.96 -27.29 3.09
CA LEU A 76 7.54 -27.65 3.17
C LEU A 76 6.71 -26.97 2.07
N MET A 77 7.11 -25.77 1.63
CA MET A 77 6.40 -25.05 0.58
C MET A 77 6.59 -25.68 -0.81
N ASP A 78 7.71 -26.34 -1.08
CA ASP A 78 7.99 -26.95 -2.38
C ASP A 78 7.11 -28.19 -2.65
N TYR A 79 6.53 -28.79 -1.61
CA TYR A 79 5.54 -29.86 -1.77
C TYR A 79 4.25 -29.42 -2.46
N ARG A 80 4.08 -28.13 -2.77
CA ARG A 80 3.02 -27.62 -3.65
C ARG A 80 2.98 -28.35 -5.00
N TYR A 81 4.14 -28.76 -5.52
CA TYR A 81 4.24 -29.41 -6.83
C TYR A 81 3.96 -30.92 -6.80
N HIS A 82 3.90 -31.54 -5.60
CA HIS A 82 3.73 -32.99 -5.49
C HIS A 82 2.28 -33.37 -5.13
N PRO A 83 1.55 -34.12 -5.98
CA PRO A 83 0.13 -34.40 -5.77
C PRO A 83 -0.16 -35.20 -4.49
N LYS A 84 0.73 -36.12 -4.10
CA LYS A 84 0.58 -36.98 -2.89
C LYS A 84 0.86 -36.27 -1.57
N TYR A 85 1.77 -35.28 -1.55
CA TYR A 85 2.28 -34.65 -0.33
C TYR A 85 1.85 -33.19 -0.20
N TYR A 86 0.90 -32.75 -1.02
CA TYR A 86 0.35 -31.40 -1.04
C TYR A 86 -0.13 -30.90 0.33
N TRP A 87 -0.52 -31.80 1.24
CA TRP A 87 -0.95 -31.39 2.59
C TRP A 87 0.16 -30.73 3.42
N LEU A 88 1.45 -31.06 3.17
CA LEU A 88 2.59 -30.47 3.87
C LEU A 88 2.75 -28.97 3.56
N TYR A 89 2.41 -28.57 2.33
CA TYR A 89 2.43 -27.17 1.89
C TYR A 89 1.54 -26.27 2.77
N ARG A 90 0.46 -26.81 3.35
CA ARG A 90 -0.47 -26.04 4.19
C ARG A 90 0.21 -25.47 5.44
N TYR A 91 1.16 -26.18 6.04
CA TYR A 91 1.91 -25.67 7.19
C TYR A 91 2.83 -24.53 6.80
N GLY A 92 3.49 -24.63 5.65
CA GLY A 92 4.33 -23.56 5.11
C GLY A 92 3.56 -22.27 4.88
N ILE A 93 2.40 -22.36 4.22
CA ILE A 93 1.53 -21.21 3.99
C ILE A 93 0.90 -20.69 5.29
N ALA A 94 0.53 -21.56 6.23
CA ALA A 94 0.00 -21.11 7.52
C ALA A 94 1.02 -20.25 8.27
N PHE A 95 2.31 -20.60 8.21
CA PHE A 95 3.37 -19.77 8.77
C PHE A 95 3.48 -18.41 8.07
N LEU A 96 3.48 -18.39 6.73
CA LEU A 96 3.53 -17.14 5.96
C LEU A 96 2.33 -16.22 6.22
N VAL A 97 1.13 -16.78 6.25
CA VAL A 97 -0.09 -16.03 6.57
C VAL A 97 -0.06 -15.55 8.01
N GLY A 98 0.38 -16.38 8.95
CA GLY A 98 0.55 -16.00 10.36
C GLY A 98 1.53 -14.84 10.54
N GLN A 99 2.66 -14.85 9.84
CA GLN A 99 3.61 -13.73 9.81
C GLN A 99 2.96 -12.48 9.21
N GLY A 100 2.27 -12.60 8.07
CA GLY A 100 1.58 -11.47 7.42
C GLY A 100 0.53 -10.82 8.32
N ILE A 101 -0.28 -11.63 9.02
CA ILE A 101 -1.27 -11.16 9.99
C ILE A 101 -0.56 -10.53 11.21
N GLY A 102 0.50 -11.15 11.74
CA GLY A 102 1.22 -10.63 12.91
C GLY A 102 1.90 -9.28 12.65
N LEU A 103 2.53 -9.12 11.49
CA LEU A 103 3.16 -7.88 11.05
C LEU A 103 2.11 -6.79 10.79
N SER A 104 1.05 -7.12 10.04
CA SER A 104 -0.02 -6.16 9.75
C SER A 104 -0.77 -5.76 11.01
N MET A 105 -1.04 -6.67 11.95
CA MET A 105 -1.73 -6.35 13.20
C MET A 105 -0.90 -5.40 14.07
N ARG A 106 0.43 -5.60 14.19
CA ARG A 106 1.28 -4.63 14.90
C ARG A 106 1.29 -3.25 14.24
N GLY A 107 1.41 -3.21 12.91
CA GLY A 107 1.41 -1.94 12.17
C GLY A 107 0.07 -1.19 12.24
N MET A 108 -1.02 -1.91 12.02
CA MET A 108 -2.39 -1.39 11.98
C MET A 108 -2.86 -0.93 13.36
N VAL A 109 -2.67 -1.72 14.41
CA VAL A 109 -3.11 -1.32 15.77
C VAL A 109 -2.35 -0.08 16.24
N HIS A 110 -1.04 -0.02 16.01
CA HIS A 110 -0.26 1.14 16.43
C HIS A 110 -0.58 2.38 15.59
N THR A 111 -0.69 2.25 14.26
CA THR A 111 -0.85 3.39 13.36
C THR A 111 -2.30 3.86 13.26
N ASP A 112 -3.24 2.94 13.06
CA ASP A 112 -4.61 3.31 12.72
C ASP A 112 -5.48 3.55 13.97
N PHE A 113 -5.14 2.91 15.10
CA PHE A 113 -5.89 3.09 16.35
C PHE A 113 -5.16 4.02 17.32
N ILE A 114 -3.95 3.68 17.76
CA ILE A 114 -3.27 4.42 18.82
C ILE A 114 -2.91 5.85 18.35
N LYS A 115 -2.24 5.98 17.20
CA LYS A 115 -1.88 7.32 16.69
C LYS A 115 -3.11 8.15 16.32
N GLN A 116 -4.18 7.54 15.80
CA GLN A 116 -5.41 8.27 15.46
C GLN A 116 -6.11 8.83 16.71
N ILE A 117 -6.18 8.05 17.78
CA ILE A 117 -6.72 8.53 19.07
C ILE A 117 -5.83 9.63 19.64
N ALA A 118 -4.51 9.42 19.67
CA ALA A 118 -3.57 10.41 20.17
C ALA A 118 -3.61 11.72 19.35
N ALA A 119 -3.73 11.63 18.03
CA ALA A 119 -3.86 12.78 17.13
C ALA A 119 -5.16 13.54 17.37
N THR A 120 -6.24 12.86 17.71
CA THR A 120 -7.53 13.51 18.02
C THR A 120 -7.56 14.10 19.44
N ALA A 121 -6.81 13.52 20.38
CA ALA A 121 -6.70 13.98 21.76
C ALA A 121 -5.58 15.02 22.01
N GLY A 122 -4.79 15.34 20.98
CA GLY A 122 -3.72 16.34 21.05
C GLY A 122 -4.23 17.78 21.23
N PRO A 123 -3.31 18.76 21.35
CA PRO A 123 -3.69 20.16 21.51
C PRO A 123 -4.54 20.63 20.34
N LEU A 124 -5.69 21.23 20.63
CA LEU A 124 -6.59 21.82 19.63
C LEU A 124 -6.01 23.11 19.01
N THR A 125 -4.86 23.58 19.51
CA THR A 125 -4.16 24.78 19.04
C THR A 125 -2.98 24.38 18.17
N ALA A 126 -2.96 24.89 16.94
CA ALA A 126 -1.82 24.77 16.03
C ALA A 126 -1.07 26.10 15.89
N GLU A 127 0.13 26.06 15.31
CA GLU A 127 0.94 27.26 15.03
C GLU A 127 0.25 28.25 14.07
N THR A 128 -0.75 27.80 13.32
CA THR A 128 -1.54 28.63 12.40
C THR A 128 -3.02 28.63 12.78
N ALA A 129 -3.70 29.76 12.54
CA ALA A 129 -5.14 29.88 12.75
C ALA A 129 -5.94 28.82 11.94
N LEU A 130 -5.48 28.52 10.73
CA LEU A 130 -6.08 27.49 9.87
C LEU A 130 -5.87 26.07 10.42
N GLY A 131 -4.69 25.78 11.00
CA GLY A 131 -4.42 24.51 11.65
C GLY A 131 -5.28 24.30 12.90
N THR A 132 -5.47 25.34 13.70
CA THR A 132 -6.34 25.34 14.89
C THR A 132 -7.80 25.07 14.49
N PHE A 133 -8.27 25.73 13.44
CA PHE A 133 -9.61 25.48 12.89
C PHE A 133 -9.79 24.04 12.41
N ASN A 134 -8.81 23.48 11.70
CA ASN A 134 -8.85 22.11 11.23
C ASN A 134 -8.88 21.09 12.41
N ALA A 135 -8.06 21.30 13.43
CA ALA A 135 -8.04 20.45 14.63
C ALA A 135 -9.41 20.43 15.34
N ILE A 136 -10.05 21.59 15.48
CA ILE A 136 -11.39 21.72 16.07
C ILE A 136 -12.44 20.99 15.23
N ILE A 137 -12.41 21.17 13.89
CA ILE A 137 -13.33 20.46 12.99
C ILE A 137 -13.17 18.95 13.12
N ILE A 138 -11.94 18.44 13.07
CA ILE A 138 -11.66 17.00 13.17
C ILE A 138 -12.15 16.45 14.51
N PHE A 139 -11.91 17.16 15.62
CA PHE A 139 -12.39 16.76 16.94
C PHE A 139 -13.92 16.69 17.00
N ILE A 140 -14.62 17.74 16.54
CA ILE A 140 -16.09 17.79 16.51
C ILE A 140 -16.65 16.70 15.61
N LEU A 141 -16.11 16.53 14.40
CA LEU A 141 -16.55 15.51 13.45
C LEU A 141 -16.30 14.10 13.99
N THR A 142 -15.20 13.86 14.72
CA THR A 142 -14.93 12.56 15.34
C THR A 142 -15.99 12.23 16.39
N ILE A 143 -16.28 13.14 17.32
CA ILE A 143 -17.32 12.93 18.33
C ILE A 143 -18.68 12.67 17.66
N THR A 144 -19.02 13.51 16.70
CA THR A 144 -20.30 13.43 15.99
C THR A 144 -20.42 12.15 15.17
N CYS A 145 -19.34 11.69 14.53
CA CYS A 145 -19.25 10.41 13.83
C CYS A 145 -19.44 9.22 14.78
N LEU A 146 -18.79 9.25 15.96
CA LEU A 146 -19.02 8.23 16.99
C LEU A 146 -20.48 8.19 17.42
N THR A 147 -21.14 9.34 17.61
CA THR A 147 -22.57 9.37 17.95
C THR A 147 -23.46 8.78 16.84
N HIS A 148 -23.05 8.87 15.57
CA HIS A 148 -23.80 8.24 14.47
C HIS A 148 -23.77 6.70 14.54
N PHE A 149 -22.64 6.11 14.93
CA PHE A 149 -22.47 4.65 15.02
C PHE A 149 -22.89 4.03 16.36
N ILE A 150 -23.13 4.84 17.39
CA ILE A 150 -23.68 4.34 18.67
C ILE A 150 -25.17 4.04 18.48
N PHE A 151 -25.48 2.80 18.10
CA PHE A 151 -26.87 2.32 17.95
C PHE A 151 -27.52 1.91 19.28
N THR A 152 -26.74 1.83 20.35
CA THR A 152 -27.18 1.40 21.69
C THR A 152 -28.13 2.41 22.35
N ILE A 153 -28.02 3.71 22.03
CA ILE A 153 -28.87 4.77 22.59
C ILE A 153 -29.89 5.20 21.53
N ARG A 154 -31.03 4.51 21.48
CA ARG A 154 -32.08 4.73 20.47
C ARG A 154 -32.67 6.15 20.49
N GLN A 155 -32.56 6.86 21.62
CA GLN A 155 -33.00 8.24 21.82
C GLN A 155 -32.19 9.26 20.98
N VAL A 156 -30.93 8.95 20.63
CA VAL A 156 -30.06 9.85 19.87
C VAL A 156 -30.48 9.94 18.40
N HIS A 157 -31.05 8.88 17.83
CA HIS A 157 -31.49 8.87 16.43
C HIS A 157 -32.93 9.37 16.23
N ILE A 158 -33.79 9.27 17.25
CA ILE A 158 -35.24 9.56 17.15
C ILE A 158 -35.64 10.88 17.85
N GLY A 159 -34.87 11.35 18.85
CA GLY A 159 -35.18 12.58 19.60
C GLY A 159 -34.66 13.88 18.95
N THR A 160 -34.86 15.02 19.62
CA THR A 160 -34.39 16.36 19.20
C THR A 160 -32.88 16.44 18.93
N VAL A 161 -32.10 15.50 19.50
CA VAL A 161 -30.63 15.38 19.34
C VAL A 161 -30.24 14.64 18.04
N SER A 162 -31.21 14.22 17.22
CA SER A 162 -31.01 13.52 15.92
C SER A 162 -30.25 14.35 14.86
N TRP A 163 -30.01 15.65 15.09
CA TRP A 163 -29.18 16.47 14.22
C TRP A 163 -27.68 16.11 14.32
N LEU A 164 -27.19 15.69 15.49
CA LEU A 164 -25.79 15.32 15.71
C LEU A 164 -25.41 14.12 14.82
N PRO A 165 -26.07 12.94 14.89
CA PRO A 165 -25.78 11.83 13.98
C PRO A 165 -25.83 12.20 12.49
N LYS A 166 -26.71 13.12 12.08
CA LYS A 166 -26.80 13.58 10.69
C LYS A 166 -25.56 14.34 10.26
N ILE A 167 -25.04 15.25 11.09
CA ILE A 167 -23.76 15.94 10.82
C ILE A 167 -22.62 14.93 10.74
N GLY A 168 -22.58 13.94 11.64
CA GLY A 168 -21.60 12.86 11.62
C GLY A 168 -21.65 12.09 10.31
N ARG A 169 -22.85 11.77 9.82
CA ARG A 169 -23.06 11.13 8.51
C ARG A 169 -22.50 11.95 7.36
N TYR A 170 -22.79 13.25 7.30
CA TYR A 170 -22.25 14.12 6.25
C TYR A 170 -20.72 14.27 6.37
N GLY A 171 -20.20 14.38 7.59
CA GLY A 171 -18.76 14.39 7.86
C GLY A 171 -18.05 13.13 7.36
N MET A 172 -18.65 11.95 7.57
CA MET A 172 -18.12 10.71 7.01
C MET A 172 -18.15 10.67 5.49
N LEU A 173 -19.24 11.14 4.85
CA LEU A 173 -19.32 11.20 3.40
C LEU A 173 -18.23 12.12 2.82
N LEU A 174 -17.96 13.26 3.47
CA LEU A 174 -16.86 14.15 3.10
C LEU A 174 -15.49 13.47 3.28
N ALA A 175 -15.27 12.80 4.41
CA ALA A 175 -14.02 12.09 4.68
C ALA A 175 -13.76 10.95 3.69
N PHE A 176 -14.77 10.13 3.38
CA PHE A 176 -14.66 9.09 2.35
C PHE A 176 -14.42 9.70 0.98
N GLY A 177 -15.14 10.78 0.62
CA GLY A 177 -14.91 11.51 -0.63
C GLY A 177 -13.48 12.03 -0.76
N ALA A 178 -12.92 12.59 0.31
CA ALA A 178 -11.54 13.04 0.35
C ALA A 178 -10.54 11.87 0.21
N ALA A 179 -10.79 10.73 0.88
CA ALA A 179 -9.96 9.54 0.75
C ALA A 179 -9.97 8.98 -0.68
N PHE A 180 -11.14 8.86 -1.30
CA PHE A 180 -11.28 8.49 -2.71
C PHE A 180 -10.54 9.48 -3.63
N GLY A 181 -10.74 10.78 -3.42
CA GLY A 181 -10.04 11.84 -4.17
C GLY A 181 -8.52 11.73 -4.06
N ASN A 182 -7.99 11.49 -2.86
CA ASN A 182 -6.56 11.32 -2.63
C ASN A 182 -6.00 10.10 -3.38
N THR A 183 -6.73 8.98 -3.40
CA THR A 183 -6.29 7.80 -4.18
C THR A 183 -6.26 8.07 -5.68
N VAL A 184 -7.27 8.75 -6.22
CA VAL A 184 -7.31 9.16 -7.65
C VAL A 184 -6.15 10.11 -7.96
N MET A 185 -5.96 11.14 -7.13
CA MET A 185 -4.86 12.10 -7.26
C MET A 185 -3.49 11.40 -7.23
N THR A 186 -3.30 10.43 -6.34
CA THR A 186 -2.05 9.65 -6.26
C THR A 186 -1.78 8.91 -7.57
N ARG A 187 -2.79 8.29 -8.18
CA ARG A 187 -2.64 7.60 -9.48
C ARG A 187 -2.33 8.56 -10.61
N PHE A 188 -3.03 9.71 -10.67
CA PHE A 188 -2.72 10.74 -11.65
C PHE A 188 -1.31 11.32 -11.46
N SER A 189 -0.88 11.56 -10.22
CA SER A 189 0.47 12.05 -9.90
C SER A 189 1.55 11.05 -10.33
N GLN A 190 1.33 9.75 -10.12
CA GLN A 190 2.23 8.70 -10.61
C GLN A 190 2.37 8.72 -12.14
N TYR A 191 1.26 8.89 -12.86
CA TYR A 191 1.26 8.99 -14.32
C TYR A 191 1.88 10.31 -14.82
N GLN A 192 1.57 11.44 -14.16
CA GLN A 192 2.18 12.73 -14.42
C GLN A 192 3.71 12.64 -14.31
N GLY A 193 4.23 11.93 -13.29
CA GLY A 193 5.66 11.70 -13.16
C GLY A 193 6.28 10.97 -14.37
N ARG A 194 5.56 10.02 -14.97
CA ARG A 194 6.00 9.35 -16.21
C ARG A 194 5.92 10.27 -17.42
N MET A 195 4.90 11.12 -17.52
CA MET A 195 4.78 12.12 -18.58
C MET A 195 5.91 13.16 -18.49
N LEU A 196 6.22 13.65 -17.29
CA LEU A 196 7.33 14.57 -17.04
C LEU A 196 8.67 13.94 -17.43
N PHE A 197 8.89 12.68 -17.07
CA PHE A 197 10.08 11.93 -17.49
C PHE A 197 10.24 11.89 -19.02
N LEU A 198 9.16 11.63 -19.78
CA LEU A 198 9.22 11.63 -21.25
C LEU A 198 9.54 13.02 -21.83
N LEU A 199 8.94 14.08 -21.28
CA LEU A 199 9.08 15.43 -21.81
C LEU A 199 10.39 16.12 -21.41
N ARG A 200 10.86 15.85 -20.19
CA ARG A 200 12.07 16.47 -19.61
C ARG A 200 13.28 15.58 -19.84
N ASP A 201 13.27 14.37 -19.30
CA ASP A 201 14.46 13.53 -19.24
C ASP A 201 14.76 12.85 -20.58
N TRP A 202 13.73 12.50 -21.37
CA TRP A 202 13.92 11.90 -22.69
C TRP A 202 14.04 12.94 -23.82
N LEU A 203 13.04 13.82 -23.99
CA LEU A 203 13.00 14.79 -25.09
C LEU A 203 13.73 16.12 -24.80
N GLY A 204 13.86 16.51 -23.53
CA GLY A 204 14.48 17.77 -23.12
C GLY A 204 13.75 19.01 -23.64
N ILE A 205 12.42 18.96 -23.68
CA ILE A 205 11.54 20.05 -24.16
C ILE A 205 10.93 20.83 -23.00
N ALA A 206 10.68 20.19 -21.86
CA ALA A 206 10.19 20.86 -20.65
C ALA A 206 11.36 21.47 -19.84
N ALA A 207 11.17 22.70 -19.35
CA ALA A 207 12.12 23.37 -18.47
C ALA A 207 12.40 22.54 -17.18
N PRO A 208 13.61 22.69 -16.59
CA PRO A 208 13.99 21.94 -15.38
C PRO A 208 13.13 22.27 -14.15
#